data_AF-A0A7V9R3C9-F1
#
_entry.id   AF-A0A7V9R3C9-F1
#
_cell.length_a   1.000
_cell.length_b   1.000
_cell.length_c   1.000
_cell.angle_alpha   90.00
_cell.angle_beta   90.00
_cell.angle_gamma   90.00
#
_symmetry.space_group_name_H-M   'P 1'
#
loop_
_entity.id
_entity.type
_entity.pdbx_description
1 polymer ?
#
loop_
_entity_poly.entity_id
_entity_poly.type
_entity_poly.pdbx_seq_one_letter_code
_entity_poly.pdbx_strand_id
1 'polypeptide(L)' 'MTKAEKLRGHLDGLLLGALSVRPAHGYALIAILRERSGGVFDLPEGTVYPALHRLERAGLVSSDWAPGPKRRR' A
#
# COMPACT_ATOMS: atom_id res chain seq x y z
N MET A 1 17.98 -0.32 16.42
CA MET A 1 16.83 -0.38 15.50
C MET A 1 15.89 0.78 15.82
N THR A 2 15.86 1.82 14.98
CA THR A 2 15.10 3.06 15.25
C THR A 2 13.59 2.81 15.10
N LYS A 3 12.77 3.66 15.74
CA LYS A 3 11.30 3.56 15.70
C LYS A 3 10.75 3.55 14.26
N ALA A 4 11.40 4.29 13.35
CA ALA A 4 11.06 4.34 11.94
C ALA A 4 11.29 3.00 11.21
N GLU A 5 12.37 2.28 11.52
CA GLU A 5 12.68 0.98 10.91
C GLU A 5 11.71 -0.12 11.36
N LYS A 6 11.29 -0.07 12.63
CA LYS A 6 10.19 -0.92 13.11
C LYS A 6 8.90 -0.62 12.36
N LEU A 7 8.52 0.65 12.20
CA LEU A 7 7.31 1.03 11.47
C LEU A 7 7.34 0.56 9.99
N ARG A 8 8.52 0.64 9.35
CA ARG A 8 8.75 0.24 7.96
C ARG A 8 8.50 -1.26 7.74
N GLY A 9 9.03 -2.12 8.62
CA GLY A 9 8.80 -3.57 8.54
C GLY A 9 7.32 -3.96 8.73
N HIS A 10 6.59 -3.24 9.58
CA HIS A 10 5.14 -3.48 9.74
C HIS A 10 4.35 -2.99 8.52
N LEU A 11 4.73 -1.87 7.91
CA LEU A 11 4.04 -1.35 6.73
C LEU A 11 4.13 -2.30 5.53
N ASP A 12 5.32 -2.83 5.26
CA ASP A 12 5.53 -3.73 4.12
C ASP A 12 4.63 -4.99 4.27
N GLY A 13 4.56 -5.57 5.48
CA GLY A 13 3.66 -6.69 5.77
C GLY A 13 2.16 -6.34 5.69
N LEU A 14 1.78 -5.14 6.14
CA LEU A 14 0.40 -4.65 6.04
C LEU A 14 -0.04 -4.45 4.57
N LEU A 15 0.85 -3.92 3.73
CA LEU A 15 0.60 -3.74 2.30
C LEU A 15 0.44 -5.09 1.59
N LEU A 16 1.33 -6.05 1.88
CA LEU A 16 1.23 -7.41 1.34
C LEU A 16 -0.06 -8.10 1.80
N GLY A 17 -0.42 -7.97 3.08
CA GLY A 17 -1.66 -8.52 3.62
C GLY A 17 -2.91 -7.90 2.96
N ALA A 18 -2.89 -6.60 2.67
CA ALA A 18 -3.98 -5.94 1.95
C ALA A 18 -4.08 -6.42 0.49
N LEU A 19 -2.95 -6.52 -0.21
CA LEU A 19 -2.89 -6.96 -1.61
C LEU A 19 -3.19 -8.45 -1.80
N SER A 20 -2.91 -9.28 -0.79
CA SER A 20 -3.22 -10.71 -0.80
C SER A 20 -4.74 -11.00 -0.90
N VAL A 21 -5.57 -10.08 -0.42
CA VAL A 21 -7.04 -10.20 -0.54
C VAL A 21 -7.53 -9.82 -1.93
N ARG A 22 -7.01 -8.73 -2.49
CA ARG A 22 -7.37 -8.25 -3.83
C ARG A 22 -6.35 -7.25 -4.37
N PRO A 23 -6.16 -7.18 -5.70
CA PRO A 23 -5.44 -6.06 -6.33
C PRO A 23 -6.09 -4.72 -5.96
N ALA A 24 -5.25 -3.73 -5.65
CA ALA A 24 -5.70 -2.40 -5.25
C ALA A 24 -4.69 -1.33 -5.70
N HIS A 25 -5.22 -0.17 -6.07
CA HIS A 25 -4.39 1.02 -6.33
C HIS A 25 -3.79 1.57 -5.02
N GLY A 26 -2.67 2.29 -5.10
CA GLY A 26 -1.97 2.85 -3.94
C GLY A 26 -2.89 3.66 -3.02
N TYR A 27 -3.78 4.48 -3.58
CA TYR A 27 -4.77 5.24 -2.79
C TYR A 27 -5.77 4.35 -2.05
N ALA A 28 -6.24 3.28 -2.70
CA ALA A 28 -7.15 2.33 -2.07
C ALA A 28 -6.46 1.59 -0.91
N LEU A 29 -5.16 1.28 -1.04
CA LEU A 29 -4.39 0.69 0.05
C LEU A 29 -4.28 1.63 1.25
N ILE A 30 -4.06 2.94 1.04
CA ILE A 30 -4.07 3.94 2.12
C ILE A 30 -5.40 3.91 2.88
N ALA A 31 -6.52 3.94 2.14
CA ALA A 31 -7.86 3.90 2.74
C ALA A 31 -8.10 2.59 3.52
N ILE A 32 -7.76 1.43 2.93
CA ILE A 32 -7.91 0.11 3.56
C ILE A 32 -7.10 0.04 4.86
N LEU A 33 -5.85 0.51 4.86
CA LEU A 33 -5.00 0.48 6.03
C LEU A 33 -5.51 1.40 7.14
N ARG A 34 -6.00 2.59 6.78
CA ARG A 34 -6.63 3.51 7.74
C ARG A 34 -7.89 2.89 8.36
N GLU A 35 -8.77 2.32 7.54
CA GLU A 35 -10.03 1.73 7.99
C GLU A 35 -9.80 0.50 8.89
N ARG A 36 -8.97 -0.45 8.45
CA ARG A 36 -8.69 -1.69 9.21
C ARG A 36 -7.96 -1.45 10.52
N SER A 37 -7.25 -0.32 10.63
CA SER A 37 -6.50 0.03 11.82
C SER A 37 -7.23 0.96 12.78
N GLY A 38 -8.48 1.34 12.47
CA GLY A 38 -9.22 2.32 13.28
C GLY A 38 -8.54 3.70 13.29
N GLY A 39 -7.83 4.07 12.22
CA GLY A 39 -7.13 5.35 12.09
C GLY A 39 -5.70 5.38 12.64
N VAL A 40 -5.17 4.26 13.17
CA VAL A 40 -3.79 4.20 13.66
C VAL A 40 -2.77 4.32 12.53
N PHE A 41 -3.08 3.77 11.35
CA PHE A 41 -2.26 3.90 10.14
C PHE A 41 -2.87 4.94 9.18
N ASP A 42 -2.80 6.21 9.57
CA ASP A 42 -3.06 7.35 8.67
C ASP A 42 -1.75 7.77 8.00
N LEU A 43 -1.39 7.07 6.93
CA LEU A 43 -0.09 7.22 6.26
C LEU A 43 -0.21 8.14 5.04
N PRO A 44 0.71 9.10 4.88
CA PRO A 44 0.74 9.92 3.68
C PRO A 44 1.20 9.10 2.47
N GLU A 45 0.80 9.55 1.28
CA GLU A 45 1.21 8.96 0.00
C GLU A 45 2.74 8.82 -0.12
N GLY A 46 3.49 9.82 0.36
CA GLY A 46 4.95 9.81 0.40
C GLY A 46 5.58 8.73 1.29
N THR A 47 4.79 7.97 2.04
CA THR A 47 5.24 6.78 2.78
C THR A 47 4.82 5.49 2.07
N VAL A 48 3.58 5.44 1.56
CA VAL A 48 3.03 4.22 0.93
C VAL A 48 3.65 3.94 -0.44
N TYR A 49 3.74 4.93 -1.33
CA TYR A 49 4.31 4.69 -2.67
C TYR A 49 5.78 4.27 -2.63
N PRO A 50 6.66 4.88 -1.81
CA PRO A 50 8.02 4.35 -1.65
C PRO A 50 8.07 2.94 -1.05
N ALA A 51 7.10 2.53 -0.24
CA ALA A 51 7.01 1.17 0.25
C ALA A 51 6.61 0.18 -0.85
N LEU A 52 5.60 0.54 -1.66
CA LEU A 52 5.21 -0.25 -2.83
C LEU A 52 6.37 -0.43 -3.82
N HIS A 53 7.12 0.63 -4.12
CA HIS A 53 8.31 0.53 -4.97
C HIS A 53 9.41 -0.37 -4.37
N ARG A 54 9.57 -0.39 -3.05
CA ARG A 54 10.51 -1.34 -2.42
C ARG A 54 10.04 -2.78 -2.57
N LEU A 55 8.76 -3.05 -2.32
CA LEU A 55 8.18 -4.39 -2.48
C LEU A 55 8.27 -4.86 -3.94
N GLU A 56 8.06 -3.96 -4.89
CA GLU A 56 8.18 -4.26 -6.32
C GLU A 56 9.62 -4.58 -6.71
N ARG A 57 10.59 -3.77 -6.27
CA ARG A 57 12.03 -4.07 -6.47
C ARG A 57 12.48 -5.37 -5.80
N ALA A 58 11.80 -5.77 -4.73
CA ALA A 58 12.03 -7.05 -4.06
C ALA A 58 11.31 -8.23 -4.75
N GLY A 59 10.53 -7.99 -5.81
CA GLY A 59 9.77 -9.01 -6.53
C GLY A 59 8.55 -9.55 -5.77
N LEU A 60 8.11 -8.86 -4.71
CA LEU A 60 6.99 -9.31 -3.86
C LEU A 60 5.63 -8.82 -4.37
N VAL A 61 5.61 -7.77 -5.19
CA VAL A 61 4.42 -7.24 -5.84
C VAL A 61 4.75 -6.85 -7.28
N SER A 62 3.73 -6.71 -8.11
CA SER A 62 3.87 -6.14 -9.46
C SER A 62 2.79 -5.10 -9.68
N SER A 63 3.13 -4.05 -10.41
CA SER A 63 2.16 -3.05 -10.86
C SER A 63 1.74 -3.32 -12.30
N ASP A 64 0.47 -3.07 -12.58
CA ASP A 64 -0.09 -3.07 -13.93
C ASP A 64 -0.88 -1.78 -14.17
N TRP A 65 -0.79 -1.26 -15.39
CA TRP A 65 -1.53 -0.07 -15.77
C TRP A 65 -2.89 -0.46 -16.34
N ALA A 66 -3.86 -0.63 -15.45
CA ALA A 66 -5.24 -0.87 -15.86
C ALA A 66 -5.82 0.43 -16.47
N PRO A 67 -6.46 0.39 -17.64
CA PRO A 67 -7.21 1.53 -18.15
C PRO A 67 -8.29 1.88 -17.12
N GLY A 68 -8.24 3.12 -16.62
CA GLY A 68 -9.18 3.60 -15.61
C GLY A 68 -10.64 3.41 -16.04
N PRO A 69 -11.59 3.35 -15.09
CA PRO A 69 -13.00 3.08 -15.39
C PRO A 69 -13.46 4.04 -16.48
N LYS A 70 -13.90 3.47 -17.61
CA LYS A 70 -14.38 4.20 -18.78
C LYS A 70 -15.49 5.14 -18.28
N ARG A 71 -15.16 6.44 -18.15
CA ARG A 71 -16.14 7.49 -17.83
C ARG A 71 -17.27 7.35 -18.86
N ARG A 72 -18.40 6.79 -18.44
CA ARG A 72 -19.63 6.83 -19.23
C ARG A 72 -19.99 8.31 -19.33
N ARG A 73 -19.85 8.84 -20.54
CA ARG A 73 -20.17 10.22 -20.92
C ARG A 73 -21.68 10.38 -21.03
#